data_AF-A0AAF1C5M5-F1
#
_entry.id   AF-A0AAF1C5M5-F1
#
_cell.length_a   1.000
_cell.length_b   1.000
_cell.length_c   1.000
_cell.angle_alpha   90.00
_cell.angle_beta   90.00
_cell.angle_gamma   90.00
#
_symmetry.space_group_name_H-M   'P 1'
#
loop_
_entity.id
_entity.type
_entity.pdbx_description
1 polymer ?
#
loop_
_entity_poly.entity_id
_entity_poly.type
_entity_poly.pdbx_seq_one_letter_code
_entity_poly.pdbx_strand_id
1 'polypeptide(L)' 'MAKMQLPLDFRDFLKLLNLKQVEYLLVGGYAVSYYGYPRSIGDMDIWIAINPDNAEKIVEVLKEFGFDLPEFIT' A
#
# COMPACT_ATOMS: atom_id res chain seq x y z
N MET A 1 -11.12 -0.32 -19.40
CA MET A 1 -10.01 0.06 -18.50
C MET A 1 -8.76 -0.69 -18.93
N ALA A 2 -7.60 -0.05 -18.92
CA ALA A 2 -6.35 -0.71 -19.32
C ALA A 2 -5.96 -1.79 -18.29
N LYS A 3 -5.49 -2.95 -18.76
CA LYS A 3 -4.97 -3.99 -17.88
C LYS A 3 -3.55 -3.64 -17.47
N MET A 4 -3.40 -3.07 -16.28
CA MET A 4 -2.09 -2.74 -15.71
C MET A 4 -1.50 -3.97 -15.03
N GLN A 5 -0.25 -4.31 -15.37
CA GLN A 5 0.50 -5.34 -14.66
C GLN A 5 1.31 -4.67 -13.55
N LEU A 6 1.02 -5.03 -12.31
CA LEU A 6 1.77 -4.56 -11.15
C LEU A 6 3.04 -5.40 -10.96
N PRO A 7 4.16 -4.78 -10.52
CA PRO A 7 5.25 -5.49 -9.85
C PRO A 7 4.74 -6.45 -8.76
N LEU A 8 5.46 -7.55 -8.54
CA LEU A 8 5.04 -8.62 -7.64
C LEU A 8 4.89 -8.13 -6.20
N ASP A 9 5.88 -7.39 -5.72
CA ASP A 9 5.93 -6.72 -4.43
C ASP A 9 4.72 -5.79 -4.21
N PHE A 10 4.40 -4.94 -5.19
CA PHE A 10 3.24 -4.05 -5.09
C PHE A 10 1.91 -4.81 -5.03
N ARG A 11 1.77 -5.85 -5.85
CA ARG A 11 0.58 -6.70 -5.83
C ARG A 11 0.43 -7.41 -4.49
N ASP A 12 1.51 -7.94 -3.95
CA ASP A 12 1.47 -8.72 -2.72
C ASP A 12 1.28 -7.81 -1.49
N PHE A 13 1.82 -6.58 -1.51
CA PHE A 13 1.50 -5.55 -0.52
C PHE A 13 0.01 -5.18 -0.51
N LEU A 14 -0.58 -4.88 -1.67
CA LEU A 14 -2.02 -4.59 -1.78
C LEU A 14 -2.90 -5.76 -1.32
N LYS A 15 -2.48 -7.01 -1.56
CA LYS A 15 -3.18 -8.19 -1.04
C LYS A 15 -3.14 -8.25 0.48
N LEU A 16 -1.99 -7.98 1.11
CA LEU A 16 -1.88 -7.95 2.57
C LEU A 16 -2.76 -6.87 3.18
N LEU A 17 -2.76 -5.65 2.61
CA LEU A 17 -3.66 -4.57 3.05
C LEU A 17 -5.13 -5.02 3.02
N ASN A 18 -5.56 -5.67 1.93
CA ASN A 18 -6.92 -6.18 1.79
C ASN A 18 -7.21 -7.32 2.78
N LEU A 19 -6.28 -8.26 2.96
CA LEU A 19 -6.42 -9.39 3.87
C LEU A 19 -6.61 -8.93 5.32
N LYS A 20 -5.84 -7.92 5.74
CA LYS A 20 -5.89 -7.34 7.09
C LYS A 20 -6.98 -6.28 7.26
N GLN A 21 -7.77 -6.03 6.21
CA GLN A 21 -8.83 -5.01 6.19
C GLN A 21 -8.32 -3.64 6.66
N VAL A 22 -7.17 -3.23 6.12
CA VAL A 22 -6.65 -1.88 6.30
C VAL A 22 -7.55 -0.92 5.54
N GLU A 23 -7.87 0.21 6.15
CA GLU A 23 -8.50 1.35 5.50
C GLU A 23 -7.42 2.19 4.80
N TYR A 24 -7.37 2.10 3.48
CA TYR A 24 -6.39 2.80 2.65
C TYR A 24 -6.97 3.28 1.32
N LEU A 25 -6.25 4.20 0.68
CA LEU A 25 -6.51 4.66 -0.68
C LEU A 25 -5.22 4.62 -1.51
N LEU A 26 -5.29 4.00 -2.69
CA LEU A 26 -4.23 4.12 -3.70
C LEU A 26 -4.26 5.53 -4.30
N VAL A 27 -3.14 6.24 -4.21
CA VAL A 27 -3.00 7.60 -4.74
C VAL A 27 -1.80 7.69 -5.69
N GLY A 28 -1.45 8.91 -6.10
CA GLY A 28 -0.25 9.15 -6.88
C GLY A 28 -0.29 8.61 -8.31
N GLY A 29 0.89 8.30 -8.84
CA GLY A 29 1.08 7.98 -10.25
C GLY A 29 0.35 6.71 -10.70
N TYR A 30 0.27 5.68 -9.85
CA TYR A 30 -0.47 4.45 -10.14
C TYR A 30 -1.98 4.71 -10.30
N ALA A 31 -2.57 5.54 -9.42
CA ALA A 31 -3.98 5.91 -9.53
C ALA A 31 -4.26 6.69 -10.83
N VAL A 32 -3.40 7.65 -11.19
CA VAL A 32 -3.51 8.41 -12.43
C VAL A 32 -3.34 7.51 -13.67
N SER A 33 -2.37 6.61 -13.65
CA SER A 33 -2.14 5.67 -14.76
C SER A 33 -3.30 4.69 -14.97
N TYR A 34 -4.00 4.31 -13.91
CA TYR A 34 -5.12 3.39 -13.98
C TYR A 34 -6.44 4.07 -14.42
N TYR A 35 -6.77 5.21 -13.82
CA TYR A 35 -8.05 5.90 -14.04
C TYR A 35 -8.00 7.04 -15.08
N GLY A 36 -6.81 7.59 -15.34
CA GLY A 36 -6.60 8.72 -16.24
C GLY A 36 -5.91 8.32 -17.53
N TYR A 37 -4.58 8.43 -17.55
CA TYR A 37 -3.75 8.18 -18.74
C TYR A 37 -2.41 7.55 -18.36
N PRO A 38 -1.82 6.68 -19.22
CA PRO A 38 -0.54 6.05 -18.94
C PRO A 38 0.58 7.08 -18.74
N ARG A 39 1.35 6.95 -17.66
CA ARG A 39 2.58 7.72 -17.42
C ARG A 39 3.66 6.85 -16.78
N SER A 40 4.90 7.31 -16.82
CA SER A 40 5.99 6.69 -16.09
C SER A 40 5.74 6.81 -14.57
N ILE A 41 5.97 5.70 -13.87
CA ILE A 41 5.76 5.45 -12.44
C ILE A 41 6.90 4.57 -11.94
N GLY A 42 7.43 4.87 -10.76
CA GLY A 42 8.53 4.10 -10.13
C GLY A 42 8.23 3.64 -8.71
N ASP A 43 7.21 4.22 -8.10
CA ASP A 43 6.80 4.08 -6.71
C ASP A 43 5.28 3.89 -6.61
N MET A 44 4.81 3.38 -5.47
CA MET A 44 3.40 3.23 -5.16
C MET A 44 3.06 4.03 -3.90
N ASP A 45 2.14 4.98 -4.03
CA ASP A 45 1.70 5.82 -2.93
C ASP A 45 0.39 5.28 -2.34
N ILE A 46 0.40 4.99 -1.04
CA ILE A 46 -0.76 4.51 -0.29
C ILE A 46 -1.07 5.52 0.83
N TRP A 47 -2.28 6.07 0.82
CA TRP A 47 -2.79 6.89 1.90
C TRP A 47 -3.53 6.01 2.92
N ILE A 48 -3.06 6.00 4.16
CA ILE A 48 -3.65 5.25 5.28
C ILE A 48 -4.59 6.14 6.12
N ALA A 49 -5.78 5.64 6.45
CA ALA A 49 -6.69 6.34 7.36
C ALA A 49 -6.13 6.39 8.79
N ILE A 50 -6.26 7.54 9.46
CA ILE A 50 -5.66 7.78 10.78
C ILE A 50 -6.67 7.39 11.87
N ASN A 51 -6.58 6.16 12.35
CA ASN A 51 -7.26 5.71 13.57
C ASN A 51 -6.43 4.59 14.25
N PRO A 52 -6.60 4.36 15.57
CA PRO A 52 -5.79 3.39 16.31
C PRO A 52 -5.84 1.96 15.75
N ASP A 53 -7.05 1.46 15.47
CA ASP A 53 -7.26 0.10 14.95
C ASP A 53 -6.55 -0.10 13.60
N ASN A 54 -6.60 0.91 12.72
CA ASN A 54 -5.96 0.86 11.42
C ASN A 54 -4.43 0.99 11.51
N ALA A 55 -3.92 1.72 12.51
CA ALA A 55 -2.49 1.79 12.79
C ALA A 55 -1.94 0.44 13.25
N GLU A 56 -2.66 -0.29 14.11
CA GLU A 56 -2.26 -1.65 14.51
C GLU A 56 -2.23 -2.60 13.30
N LYS A 57 -3.26 -2.58 12.45
CA LYS A 57 -3.31 -3.37 11.22
C LYS A 57 -2.15 -3.05 10.28
N ILE A 58 -1.77 -1.78 10.11
CA ILE A 58 -0.67 -1.43 9.20
C ILE A 58 0.67 -1.89 9.74
N VAL A 59 0.86 -1.85 11.06
CA VAL A 59 2.04 -2.41 11.70
C VAL A 59 2.15 -3.91 11.45
N GLU A 60 1.05 -4.66 11.56
CA GLU A 60 1.04 -6.09 11.21
C GLU A 60 1.37 -6.34 9.74
N VAL A 61 0.77 -5.57 8.83
CA VAL A 61 1.05 -5.69 7.39
C VAL A 61 2.52 -5.44 7.09
N LEU A 62 3.12 -4.38 7.66
CA LEU A 62 4.52 -4.06 7.43
C LEU A 62 5.45 -5.19 7.92
N LYS A 63 5.17 -5.75 9.11
CA LYS A 63 5.92 -6.91 9.62
C LYS A 63 5.78 -8.13 8.71
N GLU A 64 4.56 -8.47 8.30
CA GLU A 64 4.29 -9.65 7.46
C GLU A 64 4.88 -9.50 6.05
N PHE A 65 4.94 -8.27 5.53
CA PHE A 65 5.57 -7.97 4.25
C PHE A 65 7.11 -8.05 4.31
N GLY A 66 7.71 -8.03 5.51
CA GLY A 66 9.15 -8.18 5.73
C GLY A 66 9.89 -6.91 6.12
N PHE A 67 9.18 -5.87 6.57
CA PHE A 67 9.83 -4.71 7.21
C PHE A 67 10.10 -4.99 8.68
N ASP A 68 11.32 -4.70 9.12
CA ASP A 68 11.63 -4.60 10.54
C ASP A 68 11.01 -3.31 11.09
N LEU A 69 10.31 -3.43 12.23
CA LEU A 69 9.90 -2.23 12.94
C LEU A 69 11.15 -1.59 13.58
N PRO A 70 11.31 -0.26 13.48
CA PRO A 70 12.30 0.42 14.30
C PRO A 70 11.99 0.15 15.78
N GLU A 71 13.03 -0.16 16.57
CA GLU A 71 12.92 -0.11 18.02
C GLU A 71 12.59 1.33 18.42
N PHE A 72 11.36 1.56 18.90
CA PHE A 72 11.01 2.84 19.49
C PHE A 72 11.70 2.93 20.86
N ILE A 73 12.79 3.68 20.94
CA ILE A 73 13.35 4.11 22.22
C ILE A 73 12.43 5.21 22.74
N THR A 74 11.63 4.89 23.75
CA THR A 74 10.82 5.85 24.53
C THR A 74 11.70 6.72 25.41
#